data_AF-D7A3T6-F1
#
_entry.id   AF-D7A3T6-F1
#
_cell.length_a   1.000
_cell.length_b   1.000
_cell.length_c   1.000
_cell.angle_alpha   90.00
_cell.angle_beta   90.00
_cell.angle_gamma   90.00
#
_symmetry.space_group_name_H-M   'P 1'
#
loop_
_entity.id
_entity.type
_entity.pdbx_description
1 polymer ?
#
loop_
_entity_poly.entity_id
_entity_poly.type
_entity_poly.pdbx_seq_one_letter_code
_entity_poly.pdbx_strand_id
1 'polypeptide(L)'
;MAGQLPDKSHQEMTPSHQREADCDWLVRLNHGSTLIISSIFAVVLMLIVGGLIAFMQFQTRLLNAMPNLTPGQLIEYVEAERRSVQVVSELYDRRDSVLNVEQETSGVLTRVRGEIDSFCKILVNSLVAEGATSKHDRCVRFLRGVLPSRMERPIPVLGGTRFAFSDVSPDIQPQYGILDEDEVVDIAASLYADLGSKEKPSIKESLRNKISQIVLLNADFYVDLQTIYKRRIDEFNYICNEYNQIRSTIAYRRVSAQKCHDLVLPSYWTDHILLASAAGEATQPTLGSGAPGQPNAGLNLQPPDLSALDTSGHQRSFELVSNYMFYTTLDEYVFFIKTDFFEKLILSPSDYISIWLVTMCGALGGFMNILFMNQRIGKDPTLGSLLIAPIQGVVCALILYIILRSGVLAIADNSGMKDESTISPFFLGFVGITAGLVAGRVIEVFHDRASAWLGGLGQHGDRWGFGLAAAMQERSMTVKDLADAVRVDENKIGEWIDEKIEVPGRFQPLLAAVLRKSERQLFTTLAPVKG
;
A
#
# COMPACT_ATOMS: atom_id res chain seq x y z
N MET A 1 -13.22 67.50 65.83
CA MET A 1 -13.73 66.32 65.08
C MET A 1 -12.56 65.80 64.26
N ALA A 2 -11.80 64.87 64.83
CA ALA A 2 -10.56 64.35 64.26
C ALA A 2 -10.81 62.94 63.72
N GLY A 3 -10.51 62.73 62.44
CA GLY A 3 -10.63 61.45 61.74
C GLY A 3 -9.41 60.58 61.97
N GLN A 4 -9.66 59.32 62.31
CA GLN A 4 -8.65 58.30 62.59
C GLN A 4 -8.45 57.47 61.31
N LEU A 5 -7.27 57.57 60.71
CA LEU A 5 -6.85 56.80 59.55
C LEU A 5 -6.60 55.33 59.96
N PRO A 6 -6.97 54.34 59.12
CA PRO A 6 -6.68 52.94 59.41
C PRO A 6 -5.19 52.64 59.16
N ASP A 7 -4.58 52.09 60.19
CA ASP A 7 -3.19 51.65 60.28
C ASP A 7 -2.96 50.45 59.34
N LYS A 8 -2.12 50.63 58.32
CA LYS A 8 -1.66 49.56 57.43
C LYS A 8 -0.48 48.86 58.09
N SER A 9 -0.79 47.87 58.93
CA SER A 9 0.21 46.92 59.41
C SER A 9 0.73 46.08 58.23
N HIS A 10 1.96 46.35 57.81
CA HIS A 10 2.75 45.49 56.93
C HIS A 10 2.90 44.09 57.56
N GLN A 11 2.14 43.11 57.07
CA GLN A 11 2.44 41.71 57.30
C GLN A 11 3.62 41.34 56.40
N GLU A 12 4.81 41.20 56.99
CA GLU A 12 5.96 40.54 56.35
C GLU A 12 5.55 39.11 55.96
N MET A 13 5.32 38.91 54.67
CA MET A 13 5.07 37.59 54.08
C MET A 13 6.36 36.77 54.22
N THR A 14 6.33 35.76 55.08
CA THR A 14 7.45 34.86 55.29
C THR A 14 7.73 34.04 54.02
N PRO A 15 9.01 33.85 53.63
CA PRO A 15 9.41 33.22 52.35
C PRO A 15 9.03 31.73 52.21
N SER A 16 8.40 31.12 53.22
CA SER A 16 7.89 29.75 53.16
C SER A 16 6.60 29.62 52.33
N HIS A 17 5.75 30.65 52.29
CA HIS A 17 4.51 30.59 51.49
C HIS A 17 4.72 30.86 49.99
N GLN A 18 5.84 31.48 49.61
CA GLN A 18 6.15 31.75 48.19
C GLN A 18 6.49 30.47 47.42
N ARG A 19 7.09 29.46 48.08
CA ARG A 19 7.42 28.17 47.43
C ARG A 19 6.22 27.25 47.20
N GLU A 20 5.13 27.40 47.96
CA GLU A 20 3.90 26.66 47.69
C GLU A 20 3.14 27.19 46.47
N ALA A 21 3.16 28.51 46.24
CA ALA A 21 2.53 29.12 45.07
C ALA A 21 3.23 28.76 43.75
N ASP A 22 4.56 28.59 43.77
CA ASP A 22 5.33 28.21 42.58
C ASP A 22 5.21 26.72 42.19
N CYS A 23 4.69 25.86 43.07
CA CYS A 23 4.39 24.47 42.71
C CYS A 23 2.98 24.31 42.12
N ASP A 24 2.03 25.18 42.47
CA ASP A 24 0.62 25.05 42.06
C ASP A 24 0.43 25.29 40.54
N TRP A 25 1.25 26.15 39.91
CA TRP A 25 1.15 26.41 38.46
C TRP A 25 1.67 25.26 37.60
N LEU A 26 2.73 24.56 38.04
CA LEU A 26 3.27 23.38 37.36
C LEU A 26 2.28 22.20 37.44
N VAL A 27 1.56 22.07 38.56
CA VAL A 27 0.50 21.06 38.72
C VAL A 27 -0.70 21.40 37.83
N ARG A 28 -1.14 22.67 37.77
CA ARG A 28 -2.24 23.12 36.89
C ARG A 28 -1.96 22.96 35.40
N LEU A 29 -0.72 23.19 34.95
CA LEU A 29 -0.32 22.94 33.55
C LEU A 29 -0.36 21.45 33.18
N ASN A 30 -0.15 20.56 34.15
CA ASN A 30 -0.21 19.12 33.94
C ASN A 30 -1.66 18.58 33.86
N HIS A 31 -2.63 19.28 34.46
CA HIS A 31 -4.04 18.85 34.43
C HIS A 31 -4.67 19.05 33.06
N GLY A 32 -4.49 20.22 32.43
CA GLY A 32 -5.04 20.48 31.09
C GLY A 32 -4.46 19.57 30.01
N SER A 33 -3.17 19.22 30.11
CA SER A 33 -2.49 18.38 29.12
C SER A 33 -3.00 16.94 29.14
N THR A 34 -3.29 16.35 30.31
CA THR A 34 -3.79 14.96 30.40
C THR A 34 -5.15 14.76 29.72
N LEU A 35 -6.07 15.73 29.85
CA LEU A 35 -7.38 15.67 29.19
C LEU A 35 -7.25 15.79 27.66
N ILE A 36 -6.39 16.70 27.19
CA ILE A 36 -6.11 16.88 25.76
C ILE A 36 -5.51 15.59 25.18
N ILE A 37 -4.51 15.01 25.88
CA ILE A 37 -3.88 13.77 25.47
C ILE A 37 -4.90 12.62 25.40
N SER A 38 -5.73 12.45 26.43
CA SER A 38 -6.81 11.45 26.45
C SER A 38 -7.77 11.61 25.26
N SER A 39 -8.14 12.85 24.95
CA SER A 39 -9.05 13.17 23.85
C SER A 39 -8.42 12.84 22.49
N ILE A 40 -7.15 13.17 22.28
CA ILE A 40 -6.40 12.82 21.06
C ILE A 40 -6.33 11.30 20.91
N PHE A 41 -5.98 10.57 21.98
CA PHE A 41 -5.92 9.11 21.94
C PHE A 41 -7.29 8.48 21.64
N ALA A 42 -8.38 9.00 22.22
CA ALA A 42 -9.72 8.53 21.94
C ALA A 42 -10.12 8.73 20.47
N VAL A 43 -9.78 9.88 19.86
CA VAL A 43 -10.04 10.15 18.44
C VAL A 43 -9.22 9.22 17.54
N VAL A 44 -7.93 9.05 17.83
CA VAL A 44 -7.07 8.13 17.07
C VAL A 44 -7.58 6.70 17.16
N LEU A 45 -7.94 6.23 18.35
CA LEU A 45 -8.53 4.90 18.55
C LEU A 45 -9.87 4.75 17.82
N MET A 46 -10.72 5.79 17.81
CA MET A 46 -11.98 5.78 17.08
C MET A 46 -11.75 5.61 15.56
N LEU A 47 -10.75 6.31 14.99
CA LEU A 47 -10.40 6.15 13.58
C LEU A 47 -9.87 4.74 13.28
N ILE A 48 -9.01 4.19 14.15
CA ILE A 48 -8.49 2.83 14.02
C ILE A 48 -9.63 1.80 14.09
N VAL A 49 -10.52 1.92 15.08
CA VAL A 49 -11.69 1.04 15.25
C VAL A 49 -12.61 1.13 14.04
N GLY A 50 -12.89 2.34 13.55
CA GLY A 50 -13.69 2.54 12.33
C GLY A 50 -13.06 1.87 11.11
N GLY A 51 -11.74 2.00 10.95
CA GLY A 51 -10.97 1.31 9.92
C GLY A 51 -11.05 -0.21 10.03
N LEU A 52 -10.87 -0.77 11.23
CA LEU A 52 -10.97 -2.22 11.48
C LEU A 52 -12.37 -2.77 11.17
N ILE A 53 -13.43 -2.05 11.55
CA ILE A 53 -14.80 -2.46 11.23
C ILE A 53 -15.03 -2.45 9.71
N ALA A 54 -14.64 -1.36 9.03
CA ALA A 54 -14.75 -1.28 7.58
C ALA A 54 -13.97 -2.40 6.88
N PHE A 55 -12.79 -2.73 7.41
CA PHE A 55 -11.94 -3.79 6.91
C PHE A 55 -12.57 -5.19 7.11
N MET A 56 -13.11 -5.49 8.29
CA MET A 56 -13.80 -6.76 8.54
C MET A 56 -15.04 -6.92 7.64
N GLN A 57 -15.78 -5.83 7.40
CA GLN A 57 -16.89 -5.86 6.45
C GLN A 57 -16.42 -6.13 5.02
N PHE A 58 -15.29 -5.53 4.63
CA PHE A 58 -14.67 -5.79 3.34
C PHE A 58 -14.27 -7.26 3.20
N GLN A 59 -13.58 -7.84 4.19
CA GLN A 59 -13.22 -9.26 4.21
C GLN A 59 -14.46 -10.17 4.13
N THR A 60 -15.53 -9.84 4.86
CA THR A 60 -16.78 -10.61 4.82
C THR A 60 -17.41 -10.60 3.42
N ARG A 61 -17.45 -9.42 2.77
CA ARG A 61 -17.94 -9.30 1.39
C ARG A 61 -17.05 -10.05 0.41
N LEU A 62 -15.74 -10.05 0.66
CA LEU A 62 -14.73 -10.71 -0.16
C LEU A 62 -14.88 -12.23 -0.11
N LEU A 63 -14.99 -12.81 1.08
CA LEU A 63 -15.19 -14.24 1.29
C LEU A 63 -16.52 -14.71 0.70
N ASN A 64 -17.58 -13.91 0.85
CA ASN A 64 -18.89 -14.23 0.27
C ASN A 64 -18.91 -14.12 -1.26
N ALA A 65 -18.07 -13.26 -1.85
CA ALA A 65 -18.01 -13.10 -3.29
C ALA A 65 -17.28 -14.26 -3.99
N MET A 66 -16.29 -14.87 -3.33
CA MET A 66 -15.49 -15.96 -3.88
C MET A 66 -15.21 -17.05 -2.82
N PRO A 67 -16.14 -17.98 -2.58
CA PRO A 67 -16.01 -18.99 -1.53
C PRO A 67 -14.84 -19.97 -1.75
N ASN A 68 -14.32 -20.05 -2.98
CA ASN A 68 -13.21 -20.94 -3.34
C ASN A 68 -11.83 -20.26 -3.30
N LEU A 69 -11.77 -18.94 -3.07
CA LEU A 69 -10.51 -18.21 -3.09
C LEU A 69 -9.90 -18.19 -1.70
N THR A 70 -8.70 -18.75 -1.55
CA THR A 70 -7.98 -18.65 -0.28
C THR A 70 -7.32 -17.27 -0.15
N PRO A 71 -7.11 -16.75 1.08
CA PRO A 71 -6.39 -15.49 1.28
C PRO A 71 -4.99 -15.48 0.62
N GLY A 72 -4.29 -16.63 0.60
CA GLY A 72 -3.00 -16.75 -0.07
C GLY A 72 -3.06 -16.54 -1.57
N GLN A 73 -4.08 -17.08 -2.25
CA GLN A 73 -4.30 -16.86 -3.68
C GLN A 73 -4.63 -15.40 -4.00
N LEU A 74 -5.33 -14.71 -3.09
CA LEU A 74 -5.62 -13.29 -3.25
C LEU A 74 -4.33 -12.46 -3.25
N ILE A 75 -3.38 -12.76 -2.35
CA ILE A 75 -2.06 -12.10 -2.33
C ILE A 75 -1.37 -12.31 -3.66
N GLU A 76 -1.30 -13.56 -4.11
CA GLU A 76 -0.62 -13.91 -5.35
C GLU A 76 -1.23 -13.15 -6.53
N TYR A 77 -2.55 -12.99 -6.57
CA TYR A 77 -3.22 -12.18 -7.58
C TYR A 77 -2.93 -10.69 -7.47
N VAL A 78 -2.86 -10.14 -6.26
CA VAL A 78 -2.51 -8.73 -6.04
C VAL A 78 -1.06 -8.46 -6.40
N GLU A 79 -0.15 -9.35 -6.03
CA GLU A 79 1.28 -9.25 -6.35
C GLU A 79 1.50 -9.39 -7.86
N ALA A 80 0.84 -10.36 -8.51
CA ALA A 80 0.84 -10.50 -9.95
C ALA A 80 0.28 -9.24 -10.64
N GLU A 81 -0.79 -8.65 -10.12
CA GLU A 81 -1.37 -7.41 -10.66
C GLU A 81 -0.39 -6.23 -10.50
N ARG A 82 0.22 -6.05 -9.32
CA ARG A 82 1.24 -5.01 -9.08
C ARG A 82 2.43 -5.17 -10.01
N ARG A 83 2.95 -6.40 -10.15
CA ARG A 83 4.03 -6.71 -11.09
C ARG A 83 3.61 -6.43 -12.52
N SER A 84 2.36 -6.72 -12.89
CA SER A 84 1.84 -6.43 -14.23
C SER A 84 1.82 -4.93 -14.52
N VAL A 85 1.49 -4.08 -13.55
CA VAL A 85 1.52 -2.62 -13.72
C VAL A 85 2.94 -2.12 -13.94
N GLN A 86 3.91 -2.62 -13.17
CA GLN A 86 5.33 -2.28 -13.33
C GLN A 86 5.87 -2.70 -14.71
N VAL A 87 5.57 -3.93 -15.12
CA VAL A 87 5.96 -4.45 -16.43
C VAL A 87 5.30 -3.65 -17.55
N VAL A 88 4.03 -3.23 -17.40
CA VAL A 88 3.34 -2.39 -18.37
C VAL A 88 3.98 -1.00 -18.47
N SER A 89 4.37 -0.37 -17.36
CA SER A 89 5.11 0.90 -17.42
C SER A 89 6.45 0.74 -18.13
N GLU A 90 7.18 -0.35 -17.84
CA GLU A 90 8.45 -0.62 -18.53
C GLU A 90 8.24 -0.88 -20.04
N LEU A 91 7.15 -1.57 -20.41
CA LEU A 91 6.77 -1.75 -21.82
C LEU A 91 6.54 -0.41 -22.52
N TYR A 92 5.89 0.56 -21.87
CA TYR A 92 5.69 1.89 -22.44
C TYR A 92 7.00 2.64 -22.63
N ASP A 93 7.88 2.64 -21.62
CA ASP A 93 9.19 3.28 -21.71
C ASP A 93 10.06 2.67 -22.82
N ARG A 94 10.03 1.34 -22.96
CA ARG A 94 10.78 0.62 -24.00
C ARG A 94 10.19 0.83 -25.38
N ARG A 95 8.86 0.87 -25.52
CA ARG A 95 8.18 1.22 -26.77
C ARG A 95 8.64 2.60 -27.24
N ASP A 96 8.62 3.59 -26.35
CA ASP A 96 9.00 4.95 -26.71
C ASP A 96 10.49 5.02 -27.08
N SER A 97 11.35 4.21 -26.43
CA SER A 97 12.74 4.04 -26.87
C SER A 97 12.88 3.42 -28.26
N VAL A 98 12.06 2.42 -28.62
CA VAL A 98 12.05 1.81 -29.96
C VAL A 98 11.60 2.83 -31.01
N LEU A 99 10.54 3.59 -30.73
CA LEU A 99 10.00 4.62 -31.62
C LEU A 99 11.01 5.76 -31.85
N ASN A 100 11.75 6.16 -30.82
CA ASN A 100 12.80 7.17 -30.95
C ASN A 100 13.94 6.70 -31.88
N VAL A 101 14.39 5.45 -31.72
CA VAL A 101 15.43 4.86 -32.59
C VAL A 101 14.90 4.69 -34.02
N GLU A 102 13.63 4.32 -34.18
CA GLU A 102 12.99 4.24 -35.50
C GLU A 102 12.93 5.61 -36.19
N GLN A 103 12.57 6.66 -35.46
CA GLN A 103 12.55 8.03 -35.98
C GLN A 103 13.96 8.48 -36.39
N GLU A 104 14.99 8.17 -35.60
CA GLU A 104 16.39 8.45 -35.93
C GLU A 104 16.84 7.69 -37.18
N THR A 105 16.51 6.40 -37.24
CA THR A 105 16.79 5.51 -38.39
C THR A 105 16.13 6.02 -39.67
N SER A 106 14.86 6.45 -39.59
CA SER A 106 14.12 7.06 -40.71
C SER A 106 14.75 8.39 -41.13
N GLY A 107 15.23 9.19 -40.17
CA GLY A 107 15.98 10.40 -40.42
C GLY A 107 17.28 10.16 -41.19
N VAL A 108 18.08 9.17 -40.76
CA VAL A 108 19.33 8.78 -41.45
C VAL A 108 19.02 8.24 -42.85
N LEU A 109 18.03 7.37 -43.00
CA LEU A 109 17.62 6.84 -44.30
C LEU A 109 17.19 7.95 -45.27
N THR A 110 16.46 8.95 -44.77
CA THR A 110 16.05 10.12 -45.55
C THR A 110 17.26 10.96 -45.98
N ARG A 111 18.26 11.13 -45.11
CA ARG A 111 19.53 11.79 -45.46
C ARG A 111 20.31 11.01 -46.50
N VAL A 112 20.45 9.69 -46.33
CA VAL A 112 21.11 8.80 -47.32
C VAL A 112 20.43 8.94 -48.68
N ARG A 113 19.09 8.88 -48.73
CA ARG A 113 18.33 9.08 -49.98
C ARG A 113 18.57 10.48 -50.57
N GLY A 114 18.58 11.53 -49.75
CA GLY A 114 18.86 12.89 -50.19
C GLY A 114 20.27 13.06 -50.76
N GLU A 115 21.28 12.44 -50.15
CA GLU A 115 22.66 12.45 -50.63
C GLU A 115 22.82 11.66 -51.93
N ILE A 116 22.12 10.52 -52.04
CA ILE A 116 22.02 9.73 -53.28
C ILE A 116 21.37 10.54 -54.40
N ASP A 117 20.25 11.21 -54.15
CA ASP A 117 19.57 12.04 -55.13
C ASP A 117 20.45 13.22 -55.57
N SER A 118 21.17 13.84 -54.62
CA SER A 118 22.15 14.90 -54.88
C SER A 118 23.29 14.41 -55.76
N PHE A 119 23.85 13.24 -55.44
CA PHE A 119 24.88 12.56 -56.24
C PHE A 119 24.39 12.30 -57.67
N CYS A 120 23.18 11.73 -57.82
CA CYS A 120 22.60 11.50 -59.15
C CYS A 120 22.38 12.79 -59.93
N LYS A 121 21.96 13.89 -59.29
CA LYS A 121 21.81 15.19 -59.95
C LYS A 121 23.15 15.73 -60.45
N ILE A 122 24.21 15.63 -59.66
CA ILE A 122 25.57 16.04 -60.08
C ILE A 122 25.99 15.24 -61.30
N LEU A 123 25.83 13.91 -61.25
CA LEU A 123 26.21 12.99 -62.32
C LEU A 123 25.40 13.22 -63.60
N VAL A 124 24.08 13.43 -63.49
CA VAL A 124 23.23 13.76 -64.64
C VAL A 124 23.66 15.10 -65.24
N ASN A 125 23.87 16.15 -64.42
CA ASN A 125 24.21 17.48 -64.90
C ASN A 125 25.61 17.55 -65.54
N SER A 126 26.60 16.82 -65.04
CA SER A 126 27.92 16.74 -65.68
C SER A 126 27.86 16.02 -67.04
N LEU A 127 26.97 15.04 -67.15
CA LEU A 127 26.79 14.23 -68.36
C LEU A 127 25.93 14.87 -69.44
N VAL A 128 25.09 15.88 -69.16
CA VAL A 128 24.12 16.50 -70.11
C VAL A 128 24.75 16.98 -71.43
N ALA A 129 26.07 17.16 -71.50
CA ALA A 129 26.79 17.50 -72.73
C ALA A 129 26.67 16.47 -73.87
N GLU A 130 26.31 15.21 -73.59
CA GLU A 130 26.17 14.15 -74.60
C GLU A 130 24.74 13.59 -74.61
N GLY A 131 23.91 13.97 -75.58
CA GLY A 131 22.44 13.75 -75.58
C GLY A 131 21.95 12.30 -75.45
N ALA A 132 21.85 11.79 -74.22
CA ALA A 132 21.30 10.46 -73.94
C ALA A 132 20.24 10.49 -72.82
N THR A 133 19.07 9.93 -73.13
CA THR A 133 17.95 9.63 -72.24
C THR A 133 18.20 8.43 -71.32
N SER A 134 19.36 7.74 -71.43
CA SER A 134 19.71 6.55 -70.64
C SER A 134 20.40 6.85 -69.29
N LYS A 135 20.47 8.11 -68.85
CA LYS A 135 21.36 8.54 -67.75
C LYS A 135 20.77 8.30 -66.36
N HIS A 136 19.45 8.45 -66.23
CA HIS A 136 18.74 8.07 -65.00
C HIS A 136 18.91 6.57 -64.74
N ASP A 137 18.74 5.74 -65.77
CA ASP A 137 18.94 4.28 -65.68
C ASP A 137 20.36 3.88 -65.29
N ARG A 138 21.39 4.65 -65.70
CA ARG A 138 22.78 4.41 -65.29
C ARG A 138 23.02 4.80 -63.84
N CYS A 139 22.47 5.91 -63.36
CA CYS A 139 22.55 6.25 -61.94
C CYS A 139 21.81 5.21 -61.08
N VAL A 140 20.61 4.80 -61.50
CA VAL A 140 19.84 3.74 -60.83
C VAL A 140 20.61 2.40 -60.84
N ARG A 141 21.27 2.03 -61.95
CA ARG A 141 22.12 0.83 -61.99
C ARG A 141 23.35 0.93 -61.09
N PHE A 142 24.00 2.08 -61.04
CA PHE A 142 25.13 2.32 -60.13
C PHE A 142 24.68 2.22 -58.67
N LEU A 143 23.58 2.87 -58.32
CA LEU A 143 23.01 2.79 -56.99
C LEU A 143 22.59 1.37 -56.63
N ARG A 144 22.06 0.57 -57.56
CA ARG A 144 21.81 -0.86 -57.34
C ARG A 144 23.07 -1.70 -57.15
N GLY A 145 24.22 -1.26 -57.67
CA GLY A 145 25.50 -1.94 -57.48
C GLY A 145 26.19 -1.56 -56.16
N VAL A 146 26.04 -0.31 -55.73
CA VAL A 146 26.67 0.21 -54.49
C VAL A 146 25.80 -0.01 -53.26
N LEU A 147 24.47 0.08 -53.39
CA LEU A 147 23.57 -0.39 -52.34
C LEU A 147 23.54 -1.92 -52.44
N PRO A 148 23.82 -2.65 -51.35
CA PRO A 148 23.89 -4.10 -51.41
C PRO A 148 22.61 -4.66 -52.04
N SER A 149 22.77 -5.49 -53.08
CA SER A 149 21.74 -6.16 -53.90
C SER A 149 20.64 -6.90 -53.12
N ARG A 150 20.70 -6.91 -51.78
CA ARG A 150 19.74 -7.50 -50.85
C ARG A 150 18.79 -6.50 -50.20
N MET A 151 18.90 -5.18 -50.42
CA MET A 151 17.82 -4.25 -50.03
C MET A 151 16.51 -4.51 -50.80
N GLU A 152 16.54 -5.21 -51.94
CA GLU A 152 15.33 -5.61 -52.70
C GLU A 152 14.63 -6.85 -52.14
N ARG A 153 15.25 -7.60 -51.22
CA ARG A 153 14.52 -8.66 -50.50
C ARG A 153 14.02 -8.10 -49.18
N PRO A 154 12.69 -7.98 -48.97
CA PRO A 154 12.20 -7.74 -47.63
C PRO A 154 12.79 -8.83 -46.73
N ILE A 155 13.36 -8.43 -45.60
CA ILE A 155 13.63 -9.36 -44.51
C ILE A 155 12.30 -10.10 -44.28
N PRO A 156 12.24 -11.44 -44.35
CA PRO A 156 10.98 -12.15 -44.12
C PRO A 156 10.61 -11.95 -42.64
N VAL A 157 9.81 -10.94 -42.36
CA VAL A 157 9.17 -10.77 -41.07
C VAL A 157 7.91 -11.64 -41.11
N LEU A 158 8.05 -12.81 -40.49
CA LEU A 158 7.01 -13.66 -39.90
C LEU A 158 5.57 -13.35 -40.34
N GLY A 159 5.21 -13.85 -41.52
CA GLY A 159 3.82 -14.14 -41.86
C GLY A 159 3.34 -15.34 -41.04
N GLY A 160 2.56 -15.06 -40.00
CA GLY A 160 1.64 -15.95 -39.29
C GLY A 160 1.78 -17.45 -39.52
N THR A 161 2.79 -18.09 -38.93
CA THR A 161 2.74 -19.51 -38.60
C THR A 161 3.49 -19.74 -37.29
N ARG A 162 2.82 -20.45 -36.36
CA ARG A 162 3.41 -20.90 -35.09
C ARG A 162 4.68 -21.72 -35.40
N PHE A 163 5.85 -21.17 -35.13
CA PHE A 163 7.09 -21.95 -35.06
C PHE A 163 7.86 -21.61 -33.79
N ALA A 164 8.32 -22.68 -33.14
CA ALA A 164 9.12 -22.64 -31.93
C ALA A 164 10.49 -22.00 -32.23
N PHE A 165 10.81 -20.92 -31.50
CA PHE A 165 12.17 -20.42 -31.38
C PHE A 165 12.94 -21.36 -30.45
N SER A 166 13.59 -22.39 -31.01
CA SER A 166 14.56 -23.22 -30.30
C SER A 166 15.92 -23.26 -31.00
N ASP A 167 16.00 -23.25 -32.34
CA ASP A 167 17.21 -23.76 -33.00
C ASP A 167 17.90 -22.83 -34.03
N VAL A 168 17.62 -21.52 -34.03
CA VAL A 168 18.45 -20.60 -34.84
C VAL A 168 19.63 -20.12 -33.98
N SER A 169 20.77 -20.78 -34.19
CA SER A 169 22.05 -20.45 -33.56
C SER A 169 22.41 -18.96 -33.73
N PRO A 170 22.86 -18.27 -32.67
CA PRO A 170 23.31 -16.87 -32.74
C PRO A 170 24.56 -16.64 -33.60
N ASP A 171 25.18 -17.70 -34.14
CA ASP A 171 26.46 -17.62 -34.86
C ASP A 171 26.33 -17.40 -36.39
N ILE A 172 25.12 -17.28 -36.94
CA ILE A 172 24.98 -16.83 -38.33
C ILE A 172 24.96 -15.30 -38.33
N GLN A 173 26.13 -14.69 -38.13
CA GLN A 173 26.34 -13.32 -38.58
C GLN A 173 26.11 -13.33 -40.10
N PRO A 174 25.13 -12.59 -40.64
CA PRO A 174 25.16 -12.30 -42.05
C PRO A 174 26.50 -11.58 -42.32
N GLN A 175 27.38 -12.22 -43.09
CA GLN A 175 28.51 -11.55 -43.72
C GLN A 175 27.93 -10.52 -44.70
N TYR A 176 27.46 -9.40 -44.17
CA TYR A 176 27.27 -8.18 -44.94
C TYR A 176 28.69 -7.70 -45.22
N GLY A 177 29.18 -7.94 -46.43
CA GLY A 177 30.35 -7.23 -46.91
C GLY A 177 30.03 -5.75 -46.86
N ILE A 178 30.50 -5.07 -45.81
CA ILE A 178 30.70 -3.63 -45.86
C ILE A 178 31.64 -3.48 -47.06
N LEU A 179 31.14 -2.91 -48.16
CA LEU A 179 31.99 -2.59 -49.30
C LEU A 179 33.15 -1.79 -48.74
N ASP A 180 34.38 -2.29 -48.94
CA ASP A 180 35.57 -1.58 -48.50
C ASP A 180 35.59 -0.20 -49.18
N GLU A 181 36.10 0.82 -48.51
CA GLU A 181 36.18 2.17 -49.09
C GLU A 181 36.92 2.11 -50.44
N ASP A 182 37.95 1.27 -50.51
CA ASP A 182 38.71 0.99 -51.73
C ASP A 182 37.86 0.33 -52.83
N GLU A 183 36.94 -0.56 -52.50
CA GLU A 183 36.06 -1.23 -53.47
C GLU A 183 35.01 -0.26 -54.02
N VAL A 184 34.47 0.63 -53.18
CA VAL A 184 33.57 1.70 -53.62
C VAL A 184 34.32 2.72 -54.47
N VAL A 185 35.56 3.06 -54.09
CA VAL A 185 36.45 3.94 -54.86
C VAL A 185 36.82 3.31 -56.20
N ASP A 186 37.04 2.00 -56.27
CA ASP A 186 37.34 1.28 -57.51
C ASP A 186 36.13 1.20 -58.44
N ILE A 187 34.93 0.93 -57.91
CA ILE A 187 33.69 1.01 -58.69
C ILE A 187 33.49 2.44 -59.20
N ALA A 188 33.71 3.45 -58.37
CA ALA A 188 33.66 4.84 -58.81
C ALA A 188 34.72 5.14 -59.88
N ALA A 189 35.96 4.67 -59.69
CA ALA A 189 37.07 4.81 -60.64
C ALA A 189 36.76 4.17 -62.00
N SER A 190 36.10 3.01 -62.01
CA SER A 190 35.65 2.35 -63.24
C SER A 190 34.59 3.18 -63.99
N LEU A 191 33.66 3.80 -63.27
CA LEU A 191 32.70 4.74 -63.83
C LEU A 191 33.35 6.01 -64.35
N TYR A 192 34.41 6.51 -63.70
CA TYR A 192 35.19 7.63 -64.21
C TYR A 192 35.99 7.29 -65.46
N ALA A 193 36.50 6.07 -65.56
CA ALA A 193 37.18 5.61 -66.76
C ALA A 193 36.24 5.65 -67.97
N ASP A 194 34.97 5.33 -67.76
CA ASP A 194 33.91 5.42 -68.77
C ASP A 194 33.46 6.86 -69.10
N LEU A 195 33.69 7.84 -68.21
CA LEU A 195 33.32 9.25 -68.42
C LEU A 195 34.29 10.04 -69.31
N GLY A 196 35.42 9.45 -69.71
CA GLY A 196 36.39 10.04 -70.62
C GLY A 196 37.31 11.09 -69.96
N SER A 197 38.57 11.12 -70.40
CA SER A 197 39.69 11.82 -69.72
C SER A 197 39.67 13.36 -69.74
N LYS A 198 38.52 14.01 -70.00
CA LYS A 198 38.40 15.48 -70.16
C LYS A 198 37.67 16.19 -69.01
N GLU A 199 37.19 15.47 -68.00
CA GLU A 199 36.49 16.09 -66.88
C GLU A 199 37.40 16.95 -65.99
N LYS A 200 36.83 18.03 -65.45
CA LYS A 200 37.51 18.95 -64.55
C LYS A 200 37.82 18.25 -63.21
N PRO A 201 39.05 18.38 -62.66
CA PRO A 201 39.44 17.76 -61.39
C PRO A 201 38.54 18.14 -60.20
N SER A 202 37.81 19.26 -60.29
CA SER A 202 36.83 19.69 -59.28
C SER A 202 35.61 18.77 -59.15
N ILE A 203 35.16 18.11 -60.24
CA ILE A 203 34.00 17.22 -60.22
C ILE A 203 34.36 15.91 -59.53
N LYS A 204 35.56 15.38 -59.82
CA LYS A 204 36.12 14.18 -59.19
C LYS A 204 36.18 14.31 -57.68
N GLU A 205 36.66 15.44 -57.18
CA GLU A 205 36.75 15.66 -55.74
C GLU A 205 35.37 15.83 -55.09
N SER A 206 34.44 16.52 -55.76
CA SER A 206 33.06 16.67 -55.28
C SER A 206 32.32 15.33 -55.16
N LEU A 207 32.51 14.43 -56.13
CA LEU A 207 31.87 13.12 -56.15
C LEU A 207 32.55 12.16 -55.16
N ARG A 208 33.89 12.19 -55.03
CA ARG A 208 34.61 11.45 -53.97
C ARG A 208 34.07 11.82 -52.59
N ASN A 209 33.96 13.11 -52.29
CA ASN A 209 33.43 13.58 -51.01
C ASN A 209 31.99 13.12 -50.78
N LYS A 210 31.15 13.06 -51.81
CA LYS A 210 29.77 12.56 -51.71
C LYS A 210 29.71 11.04 -51.48
N ILE A 211 30.58 10.28 -52.12
CA ILE A 211 30.68 8.83 -51.93
C ILE A 211 31.14 8.52 -50.50
N SER A 212 32.20 9.17 -50.00
CA SER A 212 32.65 8.99 -48.62
C SER A 212 31.54 9.34 -47.62
N GLN A 213 30.76 10.40 -47.87
CA GLN A 213 29.58 10.73 -47.05
C GLN A 213 28.50 9.63 -47.06
N ILE A 214 28.21 9.04 -48.22
CA ILE A 214 27.24 7.94 -48.33
C ILE A 214 27.75 6.68 -47.62
N VAL A 215 29.05 6.37 -47.75
CA VAL A 215 29.68 5.22 -47.07
C VAL A 215 29.63 5.39 -45.55
N LEU A 216 29.99 6.57 -45.03
CA LEU A 216 29.90 6.87 -43.60
C LEU A 216 28.46 6.77 -43.08
N LEU A 217 27.48 7.36 -43.79
CA LEU A 217 26.08 7.27 -43.39
C LEU A 217 25.52 5.84 -43.44
N ASN A 218 25.99 5.02 -44.38
CA ASN A 218 25.63 3.60 -44.44
C ASN A 218 26.29 2.81 -43.31
N ALA A 219 27.54 3.09 -42.97
CA ALA A 219 28.22 2.46 -41.84
C ALA A 219 27.48 2.79 -40.52
N ASP A 220 27.18 4.07 -40.27
CA ASP A 220 26.40 4.52 -39.12
C ASP A 220 25.02 3.84 -39.06
N PHE A 221 24.37 3.65 -40.21
CA PHE A 221 23.08 2.98 -40.29
C PHE A 221 23.17 1.48 -39.93
N TYR A 222 24.07 0.73 -40.58
CA TYR A 222 24.11 -0.72 -40.48
C TYR A 222 24.84 -1.22 -39.22
N VAL A 223 25.95 -0.57 -38.85
CA VAL A 223 26.76 -1.01 -37.71
C VAL A 223 26.11 -0.57 -36.41
N ASP A 224 25.71 0.68 -36.33
CA ASP A 224 25.27 1.26 -35.05
C ASP A 224 23.75 1.24 -34.92
N LEU A 225 23.02 1.91 -35.82
CA LEU A 225 21.57 2.09 -35.66
C LEU A 225 20.78 0.77 -35.77
N GLN A 226 21.10 -0.08 -36.74
CA GLN A 226 20.40 -1.37 -36.89
C GLN A 226 20.67 -2.30 -35.69
N THR A 227 21.89 -2.33 -35.18
CA THR A 227 22.26 -3.14 -34.00
C THR A 227 21.54 -2.64 -32.75
N ILE A 228 21.49 -1.31 -32.55
CA ILE A 228 20.75 -0.69 -31.44
C ILE A 228 19.25 -1.00 -31.57
N TYR A 229 18.66 -0.82 -32.76
CA TYR A 229 17.25 -1.08 -33.01
C TYR A 229 16.89 -2.55 -32.73
N LYS A 230 17.68 -3.50 -33.25
CA LYS A 230 17.47 -4.93 -33.00
C LYS A 230 17.53 -5.26 -31.51
N ARG A 231 18.54 -4.75 -30.79
CA ARG A 231 18.67 -4.94 -29.33
C ARG A 231 17.44 -4.42 -28.58
N ARG A 232 16.93 -3.24 -28.96
CA ARG A 232 15.73 -2.65 -28.33
C ARG A 232 14.46 -3.46 -28.61
N ILE A 233 14.32 -4.03 -29.81
CA ILE A 233 13.22 -4.95 -30.12
C ILE A 233 13.34 -6.23 -29.29
N ASP A 234 14.53 -6.81 -29.15
CA ASP A 234 14.74 -8.02 -28.35
C ASP A 234 14.43 -7.78 -26.86
N GLU A 235 14.86 -6.63 -26.31
CA GLU A 235 14.49 -6.17 -24.95
C GLU A 235 12.97 -6.03 -24.80
N PHE A 236 12.30 -5.41 -25.77
CA PHE A 236 10.85 -5.24 -25.77
C PHE A 236 10.13 -6.61 -25.77
N ASN A 237 10.55 -7.52 -26.66
CA ASN A 237 9.97 -8.86 -26.78
C ASN A 237 10.15 -9.68 -25.50
N TYR A 238 11.29 -9.55 -24.83
CA TYR A 238 11.53 -10.18 -23.54
C TYR A 238 10.52 -9.73 -22.47
N ILE A 239 10.32 -8.42 -22.32
CA ILE A 239 9.39 -7.86 -21.33
C ILE A 239 7.94 -8.22 -21.70
N CYS A 240 7.61 -8.26 -23.00
CA CYS A 240 6.30 -8.69 -23.46
C CYS A 240 6.02 -10.17 -23.12
N ASN A 241 7.04 -11.03 -23.20
CA ASN A 241 6.93 -12.42 -22.77
C ASN A 241 6.75 -12.55 -21.25
N GLU A 242 7.46 -11.75 -20.44
CA GLU A 242 7.26 -11.69 -18.99
C GLU A 242 5.84 -11.23 -18.64
N TYR A 243 5.34 -10.19 -19.31
CA TYR A 243 3.95 -9.74 -19.17
C TYR A 243 2.94 -10.85 -19.47
N ASN A 244 3.16 -11.61 -20.54
CA ASN A 244 2.30 -12.74 -20.91
C ASN A 244 2.34 -13.87 -19.87
N GLN A 245 3.50 -14.13 -19.25
CA GLN A 245 3.62 -15.09 -18.14
C GLN A 245 2.83 -14.64 -16.92
N ILE A 246 3.04 -13.41 -16.43
CA ILE A 246 2.33 -12.85 -15.26
C ILE A 246 0.81 -12.90 -15.50
N ARG A 247 0.39 -12.52 -16.70
CA ARG A 247 -1.01 -12.55 -17.08
C ARG A 247 -1.61 -13.95 -17.09
N SER A 248 -0.85 -14.96 -17.51
CA SER A 248 -1.37 -16.34 -17.53
C SER A 248 -1.75 -16.83 -16.13
N THR A 249 -1.10 -16.29 -15.09
CA THR A 249 -1.45 -16.49 -13.68
C THR A 249 -2.74 -15.77 -13.27
N ILE A 250 -3.05 -14.62 -13.89
CA ILE A 250 -4.24 -13.80 -13.61
C ILE A 250 -5.41 -14.25 -14.50
N ALA A 251 -6.15 -15.26 -14.04
CA ALA A 251 -7.21 -15.92 -14.80
C ALA A 251 -8.25 -14.96 -15.43
N TYR A 252 -8.53 -13.81 -14.79
CA TYR A 252 -9.55 -12.87 -15.25
C TYR A 252 -9.09 -11.87 -16.34
N ARG A 253 -7.78 -11.73 -16.62
CA ARG A 253 -7.26 -10.78 -17.62
C ARG A 253 -7.15 -11.37 -19.04
N ARG A 254 -7.87 -12.44 -19.38
CA ARG A 254 -7.73 -13.13 -20.68
C ARG A 254 -8.05 -12.27 -21.93
N VAL A 255 -8.68 -11.10 -21.82
CA VAL A 255 -9.23 -10.38 -22.98
C VAL A 255 -8.24 -9.41 -23.69
N SER A 256 -7.09 -9.04 -23.11
CA SER A 256 -6.22 -7.98 -23.69
C SER A 256 -4.95 -8.45 -24.44
N ALA A 257 -4.87 -9.68 -24.96
CA ALA A 257 -3.61 -10.29 -25.50
C ALA A 257 -3.17 -9.73 -26.83
N GLN A 258 -4.13 -9.20 -27.58
CA GLN A 258 -3.84 -8.58 -28.86
C GLN A 258 -2.83 -7.43 -28.73
N LYS A 259 -2.86 -6.68 -27.62
CA LYS A 259 -2.12 -5.42 -27.51
C LYS A 259 -0.60 -5.54 -27.56
N CYS A 260 0.00 -6.60 -27.02
CA CYS A 260 1.47 -6.67 -26.96
C CYS A 260 2.08 -6.83 -28.36
N HIS A 261 1.38 -7.53 -29.26
CA HIS A 261 1.75 -7.68 -30.66
C HIS A 261 1.34 -6.46 -31.51
N ASP A 262 0.23 -5.81 -31.16
CA ASP A 262 -0.27 -4.61 -31.84
C ASP A 262 0.53 -3.33 -31.48
N LEU A 263 1.21 -3.31 -30.33
CA LEU A 263 2.00 -2.16 -29.84
C LEU A 263 3.35 -1.99 -30.55
N VAL A 264 3.85 -3.03 -31.24
CA VAL A 264 5.23 -3.09 -31.79
C VAL A 264 5.28 -2.98 -33.29
N LEU A 265 4.17 -3.19 -33.99
CA LEU A 265 4.14 -3.13 -35.46
C LEU A 265 3.57 -1.78 -35.90
N PRO A 266 4.40 -0.73 -36.06
CA PRO A 266 3.99 0.41 -36.85
C PRO A 266 3.71 -0.06 -38.28
N SER A 267 2.63 0.45 -38.86
CA SER A 267 2.21 0.17 -40.24
C SER A 267 3.29 0.45 -41.30
N TYR A 268 4.34 1.17 -40.92
CA TYR A 268 5.42 1.58 -41.80
C TYR A 268 6.17 0.39 -42.43
N TRP A 269 6.44 -0.68 -41.69
CA TRP A 269 7.07 -1.87 -42.26
C TRP A 269 6.10 -2.73 -43.07
N THR A 270 4.83 -2.82 -42.67
CA THR A 270 3.81 -3.55 -43.43
C THR A 270 3.47 -2.87 -44.76
N ASP A 271 3.47 -1.53 -44.83
CA ASP A 271 3.26 -0.79 -46.07
C ASP A 271 4.46 -0.90 -47.04
N HIS A 272 5.70 -0.90 -46.53
CA HIS A 272 6.89 -1.15 -47.36
C HIS A 272 6.98 -2.61 -47.84
N ILE A 273 6.43 -3.58 -47.09
CA ILE A 273 6.28 -4.98 -47.55
C ILE A 273 5.25 -5.07 -48.69
N LEU A 274 4.13 -4.35 -48.60
CA LEU A 274 3.10 -4.33 -49.65
C LEU A 274 3.57 -3.63 -50.93
N LEU A 275 4.28 -2.50 -50.82
CA LEU A 275 4.89 -1.80 -51.96
C LEU A 275 6.01 -2.60 -52.63
N ALA A 276 6.81 -3.36 -51.87
CA ALA A 276 7.82 -4.26 -52.42
C ALA A 276 7.22 -5.49 -53.11
N SER A 277 6.09 -6.02 -52.62
CA SER A 277 5.35 -7.11 -53.29
C SER A 277 4.69 -6.66 -54.60
N ALA A 278 4.21 -5.41 -54.66
CA ALA A 278 3.63 -4.82 -55.86
C ALA A 278 4.67 -4.49 -56.95
N ALA A 279 5.94 -4.28 -56.57
CA ALA A 279 7.03 -4.05 -57.52
C ALA A 279 7.58 -5.34 -58.17
N GLY A 280 7.18 -6.52 -57.67
CA GLY A 280 7.63 -7.83 -58.16
C GLY A 280 6.80 -8.45 -59.29
N GLU A 281 5.62 -7.90 -59.61
CA GLU A 281 4.74 -8.42 -60.66
C GLU A 281 4.36 -7.32 -61.67
N ALA A 282 5.34 -6.92 -62.48
CA ALA A 282 5.06 -6.30 -63.77
C ALA A 282 5.32 -7.31 -64.89
N THR A 283 4.42 -8.30 -65.03
CA THR A 283 4.26 -9.05 -66.28
C THR A 283 3.07 -8.51 -67.07
N GLN A 284 3.25 -8.45 -68.39
CA GLN A 284 2.43 -7.77 -69.39
C GLN A 284 0.92 -8.12 -69.39
N PRO A 285 0.07 -7.25 -69.98
CA PRO A 285 -1.36 -7.48 -70.07
C PRO A 285 -1.67 -8.59 -71.09
N THR A 286 -2.28 -9.68 -70.64
CA THR A 286 -2.97 -10.61 -71.52
C THR A 286 -4.44 -10.20 -71.64
N LEU A 287 -4.82 -9.74 -72.83
CA LEU A 287 -6.21 -9.61 -73.24
C LEU A 287 -6.82 -11.02 -73.31
N GLY A 288 -7.84 -11.29 -72.49
CA GLY A 288 -8.62 -12.52 -72.54
C GLY A 288 -9.95 -12.34 -71.84
N SER A 289 -11.00 -12.12 -72.63
CA SER A 289 -12.38 -11.95 -72.20
C SER A 289 -12.96 -13.21 -71.54
N GLY A 290 -13.50 -13.08 -70.33
CA GLY A 290 -14.34 -14.10 -69.70
C GLY A 290 -14.82 -13.68 -68.32
N ALA A 291 -16.13 -13.44 -68.17
CA ALA A 291 -16.84 -13.26 -66.91
C ALA A 291 -17.96 -14.30 -66.82
N PRO A 292 -18.60 -14.58 -65.66
CA PRO A 292 -18.20 -14.34 -64.28
C PRO A 292 -18.27 -15.62 -63.40
N GLY A 293 -17.45 -15.70 -62.36
CA GLY A 293 -17.59 -16.70 -61.31
C GLY A 293 -16.93 -16.19 -60.04
N GLN A 294 -17.70 -15.52 -59.17
CA GLN A 294 -17.25 -15.12 -57.83
C GLN A 294 -17.09 -16.36 -56.95
N PRO A 295 -15.91 -16.66 -56.38
CA PRO A 295 -15.84 -17.40 -55.14
C PRO A 295 -16.01 -16.40 -54.00
N ASN A 296 -17.21 -16.32 -53.43
CA ASN A 296 -17.42 -15.71 -52.12
C ASN A 296 -16.76 -16.62 -51.06
N ALA A 297 -15.43 -16.56 -50.95
CA ALA A 297 -14.71 -16.95 -49.74
C ALA A 297 -14.82 -15.80 -48.73
N GLY A 298 -16.05 -15.50 -48.32
CA GLY A 298 -16.29 -14.70 -47.13
C GLY A 298 -15.82 -15.51 -45.94
N LEU A 299 -14.64 -15.19 -45.42
CA LEU A 299 -14.24 -15.52 -44.05
C LEU A 299 -15.30 -14.91 -43.13
N ASN A 300 -16.35 -15.68 -42.86
CA ASN A 300 -17.36 -15.36 -41.88
C ASN A 300 -16.71 -15.58 -40.50
N LEU A 301 -15.83 -14.65 -40.13
CA LEU A 301 -15.32 -14.44 -38.79
C LEU A 301 -16.50 -13.91 -37.98
N GLN A 302 -17.43 -14.80 -37.67
CA GLN A 302 -18.40 -14.56 -36.63
C GLN A 302 -17.57 -14.39 -35.35
N PRO A 303 -17.57 -13.19 -34.74
CA PRO A 303 -16.82 -12.98 -33.51
C PRO A 303 -17.27 -14.06 -32.53
N PRO A 304 -16.33 -14.75 -31.84
CA PRO A 304 -16.70 -15.78 -30.88
C PRO A 304 -17.74 -15.17 -29.94
N ASP A 305 -18.83 -15.90 -29.74
CA ASP A 305 -19.97 -15.47 -28.93
C ASP A 305 -19.53 -15.29 -27.47
N LEU A 306 -18.95 -14.12 -27.18
CA LEU A 306 -18.40 -13.69 -25.89
C LEU A 306 -19.50 -13.42 -24.86
N SER A 307 -20.77 -13.54 -25.24
CA SER A 307 -21.91 -13.31 -24.35
C SER A 307 -22.13 -14.44 -23.33
N ALA A 308 -21.49 -15.61 -23.54
CA ALA A 308 -21.52 -16.75 -22.60
C ALA A 308 -20.26 -16.89 -21.73
N LEU A 309 -19.24 -16.04 -21.94
CA LEU A 309 -18.11 -15.98 -21.02
C LEU A 309 -18.61 -15.31 -19.74
N ASP A 310 -18.53 -15.98 -18.60
CA ASP A 310 -19.03 -15.53 -17.30
C ASP A 310 -18.37 -14.21 -16.85
N THR A 311 -18.85 -13.10 -17.42
CA THR A 311 -18.38 -11.73 -17.17
C THR A 311 -18.66 -11.32 -15.73
N SER A 312 -19.68 -11.93 -15.12
CA SER A 312 -20.08 -11.67 -13.74
C SER A 312 -19.01 -12.10 -12.73
N GLY A 313 -18.42 -13.28 -12.92
CA GLY A 313 -17.30 -13.75 -12.10
C GLY A 313 -16.05 -12.89 -12.27
N HIS A 314 -15.73 -12.52 -13.52
CA HIS A 314 -14.55 -11.72 -13.84
C HIS A 314 -14.62 -10.29 -13.27
N GLN A 315 -15.79 -9.65 -13.36
CA GLN A 315 -15.99 -8.31 -12.83
C GLN A 315 -15.85 -8.29 -11.30
N ARG A 316 -16.35 -9.33 -10.61
CA ARG A 316 -16.19 -9.48 -9.16
C ARG A 316 -14.72 -9.66 -8.75
N SER A 317 -13.97 -10.50 -9.46
CA SER A 317 -12.53 -10.67 -9.19
C SER A 317 -11.75 -9.37 -9.40
N PHE A 318 -12.09 -8.61 -10.45
CA PHE A 318 -11.47 -7.31 -10.71
C PHE A 318 -11.78 -6.28 -9.62
N GLU A 319 -13.06 -6.14 -9.23
CA GLU A 319 -13.45 -5.26 -8.11
C GLU A 319 -12.73 -5.65 -6.82
N LEU A 320 -12.51 -6.96 -6.60
CA LEU A 320 -11.79 -7.46 -5.44
C LEU A 320 -10.32 -7.03 -5.43
N VAL A 321 -9.61 -7.28 -6.54
CA VAL A 321 -8.19 -6.93 -6.69
C VAL A 321 -8.01 -5.42 -6.65
N SER A 322 -8.92 -4.66 -7.29
CA SER A 322 -8.90 -3.19 -7.26
C SER A 322 -9.09 -2.64 -5.84
N ASN A 323 -10.05 -3.18 -5.08
CA ASN A 323 -10.26 -2.75 -3.71
C ASN A 323 -9.07 -3.12 -2.82
N TYR A 324 -8.47 -4.30 -3.00
CA TYR A 324 -7.27 -4.69 -2.27
C TYR A 324 -6.08 -3.78 -2.59
N MET A 325 -5.87 -3.46 -3.88
CA MET A 325 -4.83 -2.53 -4.31
C MET A 325 -5.01 -1.15 -3.65
N PHE A 326 -6.24 -0.65 -3.56
CA PHE A 326 -6.54 0.60 -2.86
C PHE A 326 -6.06 0.57 -1.39
N TYR A 327 -6.27 -0.54 -0.67
CA TYR A 327 -5.76 -0.69 0.70
C TYR A 327 -4.23 -0.75 0.76
N THR A 328 -3.58 -1.40 -0.21
CA THR A 328 -2.10 -1.38 -0.28
C THR A 328 -1.54 0.00 -0.61
N THR A 329 -2.27 0.82 -1.37
CA THR A 329 -1.88 2.21 -1.63
C THR A 329 -2.09 3.06 -0.38
N LEU A 330 -3.16 2.84 0.39
CA LEU A 330 -3.35 3.51 1.68
C LEU A 330 -2.22 3.21 2.66
N ASP A 331 -1.67 1.98 2.67
CA ASP A 331 -0.51 1.63 3.49
C ASP A 331 0.70 2.53 3.18
N GLU A 332 0.95 2.83 1.90
CA GLU A 332 2.02 3.74 1.47
C GLU A 332 1.78 5.20 1.94
N TYR A 333 0.52 5.64 1.98
CA TYR A 333 0.15 7.00 2.41
C TYR A 333 0.04 7.17 3.93
N VAL A 334 -0.22 6.10 4.71
CA VAL A 334 -0.21 6.13 6.18
C VAL A 334 1.24 6.07 6.67
N PHE A 335 1.99 7.11 6.28
CA PHE A 335 3.44 7.30 6.43
C PHE A 335 3.98 7.15 7.86
N PHE A 336 3.11 7.23 8.88
CA PHE A 336 3.53 7.18 10.29
C PHE A 336 3.81 5.77 10.81
N ILE A 337 3.38 4.73 10.11
CA ILE A 337 3.52 3.33 10.53
C ILE A 337 4.22 2.57 9.41
N LYS A 338 5.53 2.82 9.22
CA LYS A 338 6.42 2.05 8.31
C LYS A 338 6.67 0.62 8.81
N THR A 339 5.64 -0.10 9.16
CA THR A 339 5.74 -1.51 9.54
C THR A 339 4.86 -2.28 8.60
N ASP A 340 5.31 -3.46 8.16
CA ASP A 340 4.56 -4.50 7.43
C ASP A 340 3.28 -4.97 8.17
N PHE A 341 2.79 -4.18 9.11
CA PHE A 341 1.64 -4.42 9.95
C PHE A 341 0.38 -4.56 9.12
N PHE A 342 0.11 -3.68 8.14
CA PHE A 342 -1.09 -3.79 7.32
C PHE A 342 -1.09 -5.05 6.46
N GLU A 343 0.03 -5.37 5.81
CA GLU A 343 0.18 -6.62 5.07
C GLU A 343 -0.08 -7.83 6.00
N LYS A 344 0.58 -7.88 7.16
CA LYS A 344 0.37 -8.94 8.15
C LYS A 344 -1.06 -8.97 8.72
N LEU A 345 -1.71 -7.81 8.86
CA LEU A 345 -3.06 -7.68 9.37
C LEU A 345 -4.08 -8.18 8.34
N ILE A 346 -3.89 -7.86 7.07
CA ILE A 346 -4.76 -8.32 5.98
C ILE A 346 -4.69 -9.84 5.83
N LEU A 347 -3.50 -10.41 6.06
CA LEU A 347 -3.25 -11.85 6.03
C LEU A 347 -3.63 -12.58 7.30
N SER A 348 -3.88 -11.84 8.37
CA SER A 348 -4.27 -12.45 9.62
C SER A 348 -5.68 -13.05 9.49
N PRO A 349 -5.91 -14.24 10.09
CA PRO A 349 -7.26 -14.80 10.18
C PRO A 349 -8.24 -13.79 10.78
N SER A 350 -9.50 -13.82 10.34
CA SER A 350 -10.57 -12.93 10.80
C SER A 350 -10.72 -12.90 12.33
N ASP A 351 -10.36 -13.99 12.99
CA ASP A 351 -10.31 -14.13 14.44
C ASP A 351 -9.30 -13.20 15.12
N TYR A 352 -8.12 -13.04 14.53
CA TYR A 352 -7.11 -12.13 15.04
C TYR A 352 -7.58 -10.68 14.95
N ILE A 353 -8.20 -10.31 13.83
CA ILE A 353 -8.75 -8.96 13.63
C ILE A 353 -9.88 -8.69 14.61
N SER A 354 -10.73 -9.70 14.87
CA SER A 354 -11.80 -9.61 15.87
C SER A 354 -11.25 -9.34 17.27
N ILE A 355 -10.17 -10.02 17.67
CA ILE A 355 -9.50 -9.80 18.97
C ILE A 355 -8.93 -8.38 19.05
N TRP A 356 -8.25 -7.92 17.99
CA TRP A 356 -7.72 -6.55 17.93
C TRP A 356 -8.83 -5.50 18.00
N LEU A 357 -9.91 -5.70 17.27
CA LEU A 357 -11.07 -4.82 17.27
C LEU A 357 -11.64 -4.70 18.69
N VAL A 358 -11.92 -5.82 19.36
CA VAL A 358 -12.45 -5.84 20.73
C VAL A 358 -11.49 -5.17 21.71
N THR A 359 -10.18 -5.43 21.58
CA THR A 359 -9.14 -4.83 22.43
C THR A 359 -9.16 -3.30 22.29
N MET A 360 -9.16 -2.79 21.05
CA MET A 360 -9.17 -1.35 20.78
C MET A 360 -10.49 -0.69 21.19
N CYS A 361 -11.63 -1.36 20.98
CA CYS A 361 -12.93 -0.92 21.47
C CYS A 361 -12.98 -0.87 23.01
N GLY A 362 -12.39 -1.86 23.70
CA GLY A 362 -12.26 -1.88 25.16
C GLY A 362 -11.41 -0.74 25.69
N ALA A 363 -10.25 -0.49 25.07
CA ALA A 363 -9.39 0.64 25.38
C ALA A 363 -10.12 1.98 25.17
N LEU A 364 -10.80 2.13 24.02
CA LEU A 364 -11.60 3.30 23.69
C LEU A 364 -12.70 3.55 24.72
N GLY A 365 -13.44 2.51 25.12
CA GLY A 365 -14.44 2.60 26.19
C GLY A 365 -13.85 3.04 27.52
N GLY A 366 -12.63 2.57 27.86
CA GLY A 366 -11.88 3.00 29.03
C GLY A 366 -11.53 4.49 28.99
N PHE A 367 -11.04 5.00 27.85
CA PHE A 367 -10.78 6.43 27.67
C PHE A 367 -12.06 7.28 27.76
N MET A 368 -13.16 6.83 27.14
CA MET A 368 -14.45 7.50 27.25
C MET A 368 -14.96 7.56 28.70
N ASN A 369 -14.74 6.51 29.48
CA ASN A 369 -15.09 6.51 30.90
C ASN A 369 -14.33 7.59 31.68
N ILE A 370 -13.03 7.79 31.40
CA ILE A 370 -12.27 8.90 32.01
C ILE A 370 -12.89 10.25 31.64
N LEU A 371 -13.21 10.47 30.37
CA LEU A 371 -13.83 11.72 29.91
C LEU A 371 -15.17 11.97 30.61
N PHE A 372 -16.01 10.94 30.75
CA PHE A 372 -17.29 11.05 31.46
C PHE A 372 -17.12 11.29 32.96
N MET A 373 -16.16 10.65 33.61
CA MET A 373 -15.87 10.86 35.03
C MET A 373 -15.36 12.27 35.29
N ASN A 374 -14.48 12.78 34.43
CA ASN A 374 -14.01 14.15 34.52
C ASN A 374 -15.17 15.16 34.39
N GLN A 375 -16.07 14.95 33.42
CA GLN A 375 -17.24 15.81 33.23
C GLN A 375 -18.22 15.77 34.40
N ARG A 376 -18.42 14.62 35.04
CA ARG A 376 -19.41 14.46 36.12
C ARG A 376 -18.89 14.88 37.49
N ILE A 377 -17.65 14.52 37.81
CA ILE A 377 -17.09 14.66 39.17
C ILE A 377 -16.23 15.92 39.26
N GLY A 378 -15.77 16.48 38.13
CA GLY A 378 -14.86 17.62 38.12
C GLY A 378 -13.50 17.31 38.76
N LYS A 379 -13.18 16.01 38.91
CA LYS A 379 -11.90 15.56 39.45
C LYS A 379 -10.94 15.31 38.30
N ASP A 380 -9.85 16.06 38.28
CA ASP A 380 -8.84 15.95 37.24
C ASP A 380 -8.23 14.53 37.21
N PRO A 381 -8.12 13.91 36.02
CA PRO A 381 -7.56 12.58 35.90
C PRO A 381 -6.07 12.59 36.26
N THR A 382 -5.68 11.68 37.16
CA THR A 382 -4.27 11.44 37.44
C THR A 382 -3.63 10.67 36.28
N LEU A 383 -2.36 10.91 35.97
CA LEU A 383 -1.66 10.21 34.88
C LEU A 383 -1.69 8.68 35.01
N GLY A 384 -1.69 8.16 36.25
CA GLY A 384 -1.93 6.74 36.52
C GLY A 384 -3.31 6.26 36.10
N SER A 385 -4.37 7.05 36.37
CA SER A 385 -5.74 6.73 35.92
C SER A 385 -5.87 6.72 34.40
N LEU A 386 -5.09 7.56 33.71
CA LEU A 386 -5.04 7.62 32.24
C LEU A 386 -4.55 6.33 31.61
N LEU A 387 -3.63 5.62 32.27
CA LEU A 387 -3.06 4.36 31.77
C LEU A 387 -3.81 3.13 32.28
N ILE A 388 -4.29 3.16 33.52
CA ILE A 388 -4.98 2.03 34.16
C ILE A 388 -6.37 1.80 33.54
N ALA A 389 -7.16 2.85 33.33
CA ALA A 389 -8.55 2.67 32.88
C ALA A 389 -8.68 2.05 31.47
N PRO A 390 -7.85 2.42 30.46
CA PRO A 390 -7.86 1.72 29.17
C PRO A 390 -7.44 0.25 29.28
N ILE A 391 -6.41 -0.07 30.06
CA ILE A 391 -5.97 -1.47 30.29
C ILE A 391 -7.10 -2.27 30.93
N GLN A 392 -7.77 -1.71 31.92
CA GLN A 392 -8.92 -2.32 32.57
C GLN A 392 -10.08 -2.56 31.57
N GLY A 393 -10.32 -1.60 30.67
CA GLY A 393 -11.29 -1.74 29.61
C GLY A 393 -10.94 -2.85 28.62
N VAL A 394 -9.67 -2.97 28.23
CA VAL A 394 -9.15 -4.08 27.40
C VAL A 394 -9.41 -5.43 28.04
N VAL A 395 -9.03 -5.60 29.31
CA VAL A 395 -9.21 -6.87 30.03
C VAL A 395 -10.70 -7.25 30.11
N CYS A 396 -11.56 -6.28 30.45
CA CYS A 396 -13.01 -6.49 30.51
C CYS A 396 -13.58 -6.90 29.15
N ALA A 397 -13.19 -6.20 28.08
CA ALA A 397 -13.64 -6.50 26.72
C ALA A 397 -13.19 -7.90 26.25
N LEU A 398 -11.95 -8.30 26.55
CA LEU A 398 -11.43 -9.63 26.22
C LEU A 398 -12.18 -10.75 26.94
N ILE A 399 -12.49 -10.57 28.24
CA ILE A 399 -13.29 -11.54 28.99
C ILE A 399 -14.67 -11.71 28.36
N LEU A 400 -15.36 -10.60 28.05
CA LEU A 400 -16.67 -10.66 27.40
C LEU A 400 -16.60 -11.28 26.01
N TYR A 401 -15.53 -11.02 25.25
CA TYR A 401 -15.33 -11.65 23.95
C TYR A 401 -15.14 -13.16 24.04
N ILE A 402 -14.36 -13.66 25.00
CA ILE A 402 -14.18 -15.09 25.23
C ILE A 402 -15.52 -15.75 25.61
N ILE A 403 -16.28 -15.13 26.52
CA ILE A 403 -17.60 -15.62 26.93
C ILE A 403 -18.58 -15.61 25.74
N LEU A 404 -18.61 -14.52 24.98
CA LEU A 404 -19.50 -14.40 23.82
C LEU A 404 -19.16 -15.45 22.77
N ARG A 405 -17.87 -15.63 22.47
CA ARG A 405 -17.40 -16.56 21.45
C ARG A 405 -17.62 -18.02 21.86
N SER A 406 -17.34 -18.36 23.11
CA SER A 406 -17.66 -19.69 23.65
C SER A 406 -19.17 -19.95 23.70
N GLY A 407 -19.98 -18.93 24.01
CA GLY A 407 -21.44 -19.00 23.98
C GLY A 407 -21.99 -19.25 22.57
N VAL A 408 -21.49 -18.54 21.55
CA VAL A 408 -21.89 -18.75 20.15
C VAL A 408 -21.50 -20.16 19.70
N LEU A 409 -20.31 -20.65 20.06
CA LEU A 409 -19.87 -22.01 19.72
C LEU A 409 -20.80 -23.07 20.31
N ALA A 410 -21.20 -22.94 21.58
CA ALA A 410 -22.11 -23.87 22.24
C ALA A 410 -23.53 -23.88 21.61
N ILE A 411 -23.98 -22.76 21.04
CA ILE A 411 -25.27 -22.67 20.34
C ILE A 411 -25.16 -23.23 18.91
N ALA A 412 -24.07 -22.93 18.21
CA ALA A 412 -23.83 -23.36 16.83
C ALA A 412 -23.67 -24.89 16.70
N ASP A 413 -23.03 -25.55 17.68
CA ASP A 413 -22.88 -27.01 17.69
C ASP A 413 -24.23 -27.75 17.66
N ASN A 414 -25.29 -27.12 18.19
CA ASN A 414 -26.63 -27.72 18.21
C ASN A 414 -27.44 -27.49 16.92
N SER A 415 -27.07 -26.51 16.09
CA SER A 415 -27.86 -26.14 14.90
C SER A 415 -27.42 -26.84 13.61
N GLY A 416 -26.29 -27.58 13.65
CA GLY A 416 -25.77 -28.29 12.47
C GLY A 416 -25.28 -27.37 11.34
N MET A 417 -25.29 -26.05 11.55
CA MET A 417 -24.69 -25.08 10.64
C MET A 417 -23.17 -25.11 10.85
N LYS A 418 -22.48 -25.84 9.98
CA LYS A 418 -21.00 -25.89 9.92
C LYS A 418 -20.37 -24.62 9.35
N ASP A 419 -21.17 -23.67 8.87
CA ASP A 419 -20.65 -22.37 8.47
C ASP A 419 -20.31 -21.59 9.74
N GLU A 420 -19.03 -21.27 9.90
CA GLU A 420 -18.51 -20.40 10.96
C GLU A 420 -19.33 -19.11 10.98
N SER A 421 -20.29 -19.05 11.90
CA SER A 421 -21.15 -17.88 12.06
C SER A 421 -20.29 -16.73 12.59
N THR A 422 -19.69 -15.99 11.66
CA THR A 422 -18.87 -14.83 11.97
C THR A 422 -19.74 -13.79 12.66
N ILE A 423 -19.41 -13.48 13.91
CA ILE A 423 -20.13 -12.48 14.70
C ILE A 423 -19.98 -11.14 14.01
N SER A 424 -21.07 -10.38 13.89
CA SER A 424 -21.05 -9.04 13.30
C SER A 424 -20.00 -8.16 13.98
N PRO A 425 -19.07 -7.53 13.22
CA PRO A 425 -18.02 -6.70 13.81
C PRO A 425 -18.57 -5.49 14.56
N PHE A 426 -19.75 -4.99 14.18
CA PHE A 426 -20.43 -3.91 14.92
C PHE A 426 -20.86 -4.35 16.31
N PHE A 427 -21.37 -5.58 16.42
CA PHE A 427 -21.80 -6.12 17.70
C PHE A 427 -20.58 -6.32 18.62
N LEU A 428 -19.49 -6.85 18.08
CA LEU A 428 -18.21 -6.95 18.80
C LEU A 428 -17.69 -5.59 19.26
N GLY A 429 -17.72 -4.59 18.38
CA GLY A 429 -17.31 -3.24 18.72
C GLY A 429 -18.18 -2.61 19.81
N PHE A 430 -19.50 -2.77 19.72
CA PHE A 430 -20.44 -2.31 20.74
C PHE A 430 -20.19 -2.98 22.09
N VAL A 431 -20.04 -4.30 22.13
CA VAL A 431 -19.74 -5.05 23.36
C VAL A 431 -18.39 -4.60 23.93
N GLY A 432 -17.37 -4.41 23.10
CA GLY A 432 -16.05 -3.94 23.55
C GLY A 432 -16.10 -2.54 24.18
N ILE A 433 -16.75 -1.57 23.52
CA ILE A 433 -16.88 -0.20 24.02
C ILE A 433 -17.67 -0.18 25.34
N THR A 434 -18.80 -0.89 25.39
CA THR A 434 -19.63 -0.96 26.60
C THR A 434 -18.90 -1.65 27.75
N ALA A 435 -18.12 -2.70 27.47
CA ALA A 435 -17.26 -3.35 28.45
C ALA A 435 -16.26 -2.36 29.06
N GLY A 436 -15.60 -1.56 28.22
CA GLY A 436 -14.64 -0.54 28.65
C GLY A 436 -15.28 0.56 29.48
N LEU A 437 -16.47 1.04 29.06
CA LEU A 437 -17.23 2.07 29.78
C LEU A 437 -17.65 1.62 31.19
N VAL A 438 -18.00 0.33 31.33
CA VAL A 438 -18.55 -0.22 32.57
C VAL A 438 -17.45 -0.83 33.46
N ALA A 439 -16.24 -1.02 32.93
CA ALA A 439 -15.13 -1.71 33.61
C ALA A 439 -14.84 -1.14 35.01
N GLY A 440 -14.83 0.19 35.18
CA GLY A 440 -14.60 0.85 36.47
C GLY A 440 -15.58 0.38 37.55
N ARG A 441 -16.87 0.43 37.24
CA ARG A 441 -17.94 0.04 38.18
C ARG A 441 -17.94 -1.46 38.45
N VAL A 442 -17.66 -2.27 37.43
CA VAL A 442 -17.61 -3.74 37.59
C VAL A 442 -16.49 -4.13 38.52
N ILE A 443 -15.32 -3.50 38.46
CA ILE A 443 -14.23 -3.82 39.39
C ILE A 443 -14.57 -3.39 40.82
N GLU A 444 -15.20 -2.25 41.03
CA GLU A 444 -15.65 -1.84 42.37
C GLU A 444 -16.66 -2.85 42.93
N VAL A 445 -17.70 -3.18 42.16
CA VAL A 445 -18.72 -4.16 42.56
C VAL A 445 -18.12 -5.56 42.73
N PHE A 446 -17.19 -5.96 41.87
CA PHE A 446 -16.51 -7.25 41.98
C PHE A 446 -15.62 -7.28 43.21
N HIS A 447 -14.88 -6.21 43.51
CA HIS A 447 -14.07 -6.12 44.72
C HIS A 447 -14.94 -6.19 45.97
N ASP A 448 -16.07 -5.47 46.00
CA ASP A 448 -17.03 -5.50 47.10
C ASP A 448 -17.66 -6.89 47.27
N ARG A 449 -18.07 -7.54 46.17
CA ARG A 449 -18.66 -8.88 46.22
C ARG A 449 -17.65 -9.98 46.49
N ALA A 450 -16.45 -9.90 45.90
CA ALA A 450 -15.39 -10.86 46.12
C ALA A 450 -14.87 -10.78 47.55
N SER A 451 -14.71 -9.57 48.11
CA SER A 451 -14.35 -9.39 49.53
C SER A 451 -15.45 -9.86 50.48
N ALA A 452 -16.73 -9.68 50.12
CA ALA A 452 -17.85 -10.27 50.86
C ALA A 452 -17.87 -11.81 50.79
N TRP A 453 -17.65 -12.37 49.60
CA TRP A 453 -17.70 -13.82 49.34
C TRP A 453 -16.50 -14.58 49.91
N LEU A 454 -15.29 -14.01 49.83
CA LEU A 454 -14.05 -14.58 50.41
C LEU A 454 -13.99 -14.45 51.94
N GLY A 455 -15.08 -14.07 52.61
CA GLY A 455 -15.17 -14.11 54.07
C GLY A 455 -14.66 -12.87 54.79
N GLY A 456 -14.86 -11.67 54.21
CA GLY A 456 -15.00 -10.44 54.98
C GLY A 456 -13.75 -9.96 55.72
N LEU A 457 -12.70 -9.63 54.97
CA LEU A 457 -11.58 -8.83 55.50
C LEU A 457 -11.78 -7.31 55.34
N GLY A 458 -12.92 -6.80 54.84
CA GLY A 458 -12.90 -5.39 54.37
C GLY A 458 -14.19 -4.57 54.26
N GLN A 459 -15.36 -5.02 54.70
CA GLN A 459 -16.47 -4.12 54.99
C GLN A 459 -17.09 -4.51 56.31
N HIS A 460 -16.33 -4.27 57.38
CA HIS A 460 -16.96 -4.10 58.67
C HIS A 460 -17.69 -2.76 58.60
N GLY A 461 -19.02 -2.78 58.67
CA GLY A 461 -19.77 -1.54 58.86
C GLY A 461 -19.20 -0.75 60.03
N ASP A 462 -19.54 0.52 60.12
CA ASP A 462 -19.10 1.35 61.22
C ASP A 462 -19.56 0.69 62.54
N ARG A 463 -18.61 0.49 63.47
CA ARG A 463 -18.83 -0.26 64.73
C ARG A 463 -18.35 0.58 65.90
N TRP A 464 -19.00 0.43 67.04
CA TRP A 464 -18.67 1.14 68.27
C TRP A 464 -17.41 0.55 68.91
N GLY A 465 -16.55 1.43 69.42
CA GLY A 465 -15.24 1.12 69.98
C GLY A 465 -15.23 0.56 71.41
N PHE A 466 -16.17 -0.33 71.74
CA PHE A 466 -16.44 -0.81 73.11
C PHE A 466 -15.20 -1.30 73.89
N GLY A 467 -14.24 -1.93 73.22
CA GLY A 467 -13.04 -2.48 73.88
C GLY A 467 -11.80 -1.59 73.80
N LEU A 468 -11.87 -0.40 73.16
CA LEU A 468 -10.70 0.41 72.87
C LEU A 468 -10.01 0.94 74.13
N ALA A 469 -10.77 1.53 75.06
CA ALA A 469 -10.21 2.11 76.29
C ALA A 469 -9.45 1.06 77.12
N ALA A 470 -10.06 -0.11 77.31
CA ALA A 470 -9.46 -1.21 78.06
C ALA A 470 -8.19 -1.75 77.39
N ALA A 471 -8.22 -1.93 76.06
CA ALA A 471 -7.07 -2.42 75.31
C ALA A 471 -5.90 -1.42 75.28
N MET A 472 -6.19 -0.12 75.27
CA MET A 472 -5.17 0.93 75.41
C MET A 472 -4.51 0.92 76.78
N GLN A 473 -5.31 0.76 77.84
CA GLN A 473 -4.81 0.67 79.21
C GLN A 473 -3.93 -0.57 79.40
N GLU A 474 -4.30 -1.72 78.83
CA GLU A 474 -3.50 -2.95 78.89
C GLU A 474 -2.13 -2.79 78.19
N ARG A 475 -2.05 -1.92 77.18
CA ARG A 475 -0.80 -1.61 76.46
C ARG A 475 -0.04 -0.41 77.00
N SER A 476 -0.55 0.29 78.02
CA SER A 476 0.01 1.55 78.50
C SER A 476 0.21 2.59 77.38
N MET A 477 -0.71 2.63 76.40
CA MET A 477 -0.63 3.51 75.23
C MET A 477 -1.50 4.75 75.44
N THR A 478 -0.98 5.94 75.16
CA THR A 478 -1.76 7.18 75.28
C THR A 478 -2.62 7.42 74.03
N VAL A 479 -3.66 8.27 74.14
CA VAL A 479 -4.53 8.67 73.02
C VAL A 479 -3.71 9.25 71.87
N LYS A 480 -2.70 10.07 72.21
CA LYS A 480 -1.75 10.64 71.28
C LYS A 480 -0.92 9.59 70.54
N ASP A 481 -0.38 8.60 71.26
CA ASP A 481 0.42 7.53 70.64
C ASP A 481 -0.43 6.72 69.64
N LEU A 482 -1.69 6.47 69.97
CA LEU A 482 -2.63 5.77 69.09
C LEU A 482 -3.03 6.63 67.88
N ALA A 483 -3.26 7.92 68.10
CA ALA A 483 -3.53 8.90 67.05
C ALA A 483 -2.38 9.01 66.05
N ASP A 484 -1.15 9.08 66.54
CA ASP A 484 0.07 9.13 65.73
C ASP A 484 0.28 7.82 64.95
N ALA A 485 0.01 6.66 65.57
CA ALA A 485 0.12 5.36 64.93
C ALA A 485 -0.87 5.15 63.77
N VAL A 486 -2.11 5.65 63.92
CA VAL A 486 -3.18 5.50 62.92
C VAL A 486 -3.28 6.71 61.98
N ARG A 487 -2.53 7.79 62.25
CA ARG A 487 -2.56 9.08 61.52
C ARG A 487 -3.95 9.72 61.48
N VAL A 488 -4.62 9.74 62.63
CA VAL A 488 -5.94 10.36 62.80
C VAL A 488 -5.85 11.42 63.89
N ASP A 489 -6.66 12.47 63.79
CA ASP A 489 -6.73 13.53 64.79
C ASP A 489 -7.04 12.97 66.20
N GLU A 490 -6.33 13.47 67.21
CA GLU A 490 -6.43 13.00 68.60
C GLU A 490 -7.88 13.13 69.14
N ASN A 491 -8.61 14.17 68.74
CA ASN A 491 -9.99 14.38 69.19
C ASN A 491 -10.92 13.29 68.65
N LYS A 492 -10.72 12.86 67.40
CA LYS A 492 -11.53 11.78 66.79
C LYS A 492 -11.26 10.43 67.43
N ILE A 493 -10.00 10.15 67.75
CA ILE A 493 -9.62 8.93 68.48
C ILE A 493 -10.28 8.97 69.87
N GLY A 494 -10.27 10.12 70.54
CA GLY A 494 -11.01 10.32 71.80
C GLY A 494 -12.50 10.05 71.67
N GLU A 495 -13.15 10.55 70.62
CA GLU A 495 -14.57 10.29 70.34
C GLU A 495 -14.88 8.81 70.06
N TRP A 496 -13.94 8.08 69.45
CA TRP A 496 -14.06 6.63 69.24
C TRP A 496 -13.90 5.84 70.53
N ILE A 497 -12.97 6.24 71.39
CA ILE A 497 -12.71 5.61 72.70
C ILE A 497 -13.87 5.86 73.67
N ASP A 498 -14.41 7.09 73.66
CA ASP A 498 -15.57 7.50 74.47
C ASP A 498 -16.90 6.94 73.93
N GLU A 499 -16.85 6.16 72.84
CA GLU A 499 -18.02 5.61 72.15
C GLU A 499 -19.06 6.69 71.81
N LYS A 500 -18.61 7.89 71.40
CA LYS A 500 -19.46 9.00 70.95
C LYS A 500 -19.81 8.89 69.46
N ILE A 501 -18.89 8.35 68.67
CA ILE A 501 -19.04 8.13 67.23
C ILE A 501 -18.56 6.72 66.87
N GLU A 502 -19.21 6.11 65.89
CA GLU A 502 -18.79 4.82 65.34
C GLU A 502 -17.42 4.90 64.66
N VAL A 503 -16.64 3.83 64.79
CA VAL A 503 -15.32 3.71 64.18
C VAL A 503 -15.49 3.27 62.74
N PRO A 504 -15.03 4.05 61.75
CA PRO A 504 -15.19 3.68 60.35
C PRO A 504 -14.51 2.35 60.05
N GLY A 505 -15.16 1.49 59.27
CA GLY A 505 -14.68 0.13 58.95
C GLY A 505 -13.20 0.04 58.57
N ARG A 506 -12.71 1.01 57.80
CA ARG A 506 -11.29 1.07 57.36
C ARG A 506 -10.27 1.21 58.49
N PHE A 507 -10.65 1.75 59.65
CA PHE A 507 -9.76 1.97 60.78
C PHE A 507 -9.79 0.82 61.79
N GLN A 508 -10.83 -0.02 61.76
CA GLN A 508 -10.99 -1.14 62.70
C GLN A 508 -9.82 -2.14 62.63
N PRO A 509 -9.35 -2.59 61.45
CA PRO A 509 -8.20 -3.50 61.37
C PRO A 509 -6.88 -2.86 61.82
N LEU A 510 -6.69 -1.57 61.51
CA LEU A 510 -5.51 -0.80 61.92
C LEU A 510 -5.43 -0.69 63.44
N LEU A 511 -6.53 -0.30 64.08
CA LEU A 511 -6.64 -0.21 65.54
C LEU A 511 -6.44 -1.58 66.20
N ALA A 512 -7.03 -2.64 65.63
CA ALA A 512 -6.83 -4.01 66.09
C ALA A 512 -5.36 -4.47 66.01
N ALA A 513 -4.68 -4.14 64.91
CA ALA A 513 -3.27 -4.45 64.72
C ALA A 513 -2.37 -3.69 65.72
N VAL A 514 -2.60 -2.39 65.91
CA VAL A 514 -1.81 -1.55 66.84
C VAL A 514 -1.98 -2.02 68.29
N LEU A 515 -3.23 -2.32 68.69
CA LEU A 515 -3.55 -2.77 70.04
C LEU A 515 -3.25 -4.27 70.26
N ARG A 516 -2.92 -5.02 69.19
CA ARG A 516 -2.72 -6.48 69.18
C ARG A 516 -3.88 -7.25 69.81
N LYS A 517 -5.10 -6.84 69.50
CA LYS A 517 -6.35 -7.52 69.90
C LYS A 517 -7.16 -7.85 68.66
N SER A 518 -8.02 -8.86 68.74
CA SER A 518 -8.91 -9.17 67.62
C SER A 518 -9.99 -8.11 67.46
N GLU A 519 -10.43 -7.84 66.23
CA GLU A 519 -11.48 -6.85 65.95
C GLU A 519 -12.78 -7.13 66.72
N ARG A 520 -13.12 -8.42 66.92
CA ARG A 520 -14.29 -8.85 67.70
C ARG A 520 -14.24 -8.45 69.18
N GLN A 521 -13.05 -8.24 69.74
CA GLN A 521 -12.88 -7.82 71.12
C GLN A 521 -12.92 -6.30 71.28
N LEU A 522 -12.56 -5.57 70.22
CA LEU A 522 -12.47 -4.11 70.25
C LEU A 522 -13.74 -3.43 69.78
N PHE A 523 -14.48 -4.06 68.87
CA PHE A 523 -15.60 -3.44 68.17
C PHE A 523 -16.89 -4.21 68.32
N THR A 524 -18.00 -3.49 68.50
CA THR A 524 -19.36 -4.03 68.61
C THR A 524 -20.31 -3.32 67.66
N THR A 525 -21.32 -4.04 67.17
CA THR A 525 -22.41 -3.46 66.36
C THR A 525 -23.52 -2.87 67.24
N LEU A 526 -23.49 -3.09 68.55
CA LEU A 526 -24.49 -2.57 69.48
C LEU A 526 -24.04 -1.18 69.96
N ALA A 527 -24.92 -0.18 69.78
CA ALA A 527 -24.66 1.16 70.31
C ALA A 527 -24.55 1.14 71.84
N PRO A 528 -23.68 1.97 72.44
CA PRO A 528 -23.58 2.10 73.88
C PRO A 528 -24.91 2.55 74.47
N VAL A 529 -25.32 1.90 75.56
CA VAL A 529 -26.46 2.37 76.35
C VAL A 529 -26.01 3.64 77.06
N LYS A 530 -26.54 4.79 76.67
CA LYS A 530 -26.27 6.07 77.34
C LYS A 530 -26.71 5.95 78.80
N GLY A 531 -25.73 5.82 79.69
CA GLY A 531 -25.93 5.82 81.15
C GLY A 531 -26.27 7.18 81.71
#